data_AF-A0A2X2BYA6-F1
#
_entry.id   AF-A0A2X2BYA6-F1
#
_cell.length_a   1.000
_cell.length_b   1.000
_cell.length_c   1.000
_cell.angle_alpha   90.00
_cell.angle_beta   90.00
_cell.angle_gamma   90.00
#
_symmetry.space_group_name_H-M   'P 1'
#
loop_
_entity.id
_entity.type
_entity.pdbx_description
1 polymer ?
#
loop_
_entity_poly.entity_id
_entity_poly.type
_entity_poly.pdbx_seq_one_letter_code
_entity_poly.pdbx_strand_id
1 'polypeptide(L)'
;MRATCKQKMKKKASYARDLATYLNVSEAELTHARVGHDAKRLHGDVRDILTALATVGEVKAITRNEIAVHEHLGEYTNARFNDHAGLILNPRALDLRFFFSHWASIFALTEETARGIRHSIQFFDLHGDSLHKVYTTDNTHMDAWNTLIDTYLSPENPVLEITPAKSFTDAPVTTALAQQLEQQWRSMTDVHQFFKILQENNLSRQQAFKAVSDDLAYQVDNSALKTLLALAKEVQK
;
A
#
# COMPACT_ATOMS: atom_id res chain seq x y z
N MET A 1 -17.41 -30.57 11.04
CA MET A 1 -16.25 -29.65 10.86
C MET A 1 -16.45 -28.61 9.76
N ARG A 2 -16.89 -28.97 8.54
CA ARG A 2 -17.14 -28.00 7.44
C ARG A 2 -18.28 -27.00 7.69
N ALA A 3 -19.33 -27.40 8.41
CA ALA A 3 -20.47 -26.53 8.70
C ALA A 3 -20.16 -25.45 9.77
N THR A 4 -19.38 -25.82 10.79
CA THR A 4 -18.99 -24.93 11.89
C THR A 4 -18.02 -23.83 11.45
N CYS A 5 -17.20 -24.10 10.43
CA CYS A 5 -16.28 -23.13 9.82
C CYS A 5 -17.04 -22.08 8.98
N LYS A 6 -17.98 -22.52 8.14
CA LYS A 6 -18.85 -21.61 7.33
C LYS A 6 -19.70 -20.67 8.19
N GLN A 7 -20.17 -21.12 9.36
CA GLN A 7 -21.01 -20.33 10.25
C GLN A 7 -20.23 -19.30 11.09
N LYS A 8 -18.94 -19.56 11.40
CA LYS A 8 -18.04 -18.59 12.05
C LYS A 8 -17.49 -17.53 11.09
N MET A 9 -17.28 -17.86 9.82
CA MET A 9 -16.83 -16.92 8.77
C MET A 9 -17.81 -15.77 8.52
N LYS A 10 -19.12 -16.02 8.58
CA LYS A 10 -20.16 -15.02 8.27
C LYS A 10 -20.31 -13.88 9.31
N LYS A 11 -19.68 -13.96 10.49
CA LYS A 11 -20.01 -13.07 11.61
C LYS A 11 -18.86 -12.24 12.19
N LYS A 12 -17.61 -12.36 11.70
CA LYS A 12 -16.48 -11.62 12.31
C LYS A 12 -15.35 -11.12 11.41
N ALA A 13 -15.17 -11.65 10.19
CA ALA A 13 -14.18 -11.11 9.25
C ALA A 13 -14.92 -10.39 8.13
N SER A 14 -14.93 -9.05 8.16
CA SER A 14 -15.64 -8.26 7.13
C SER A 14 -14.81 -8.12 5.85
N TYR A 15 -13.48 -8.31 5.95
CA TYR A 15 -12.54 -8.13 4.84
C TYR A 15 -11.54 -9.29 4.74
N ALA A 16 -10.96 -9.47 3.54
CA ALA A 16 -9.98 -10.53 3.25
C ALA A 16 -8.78 -10.52 4.20
N ARG A 17 -8.27 -9.33 4.55
CA ARG A 17 -7.22 -9.16 5.56
C ARG A 17 -7.58 -9.76 6.92
N ASP A 18 -8.77 -9.45 7.44
CA ASP A 18 -9.20 -9.96 8.75
C ASP A 18 -9.33 -11.48 8.73
N LEU A 19 -9.76 -12.04 7.60
CA LEU A 19 -9.84 -13.48 7.38
C LEU A 19 -8.43 -14.10 7.32
N ALA A 20 -7.49 -13.48 6.61
CA ALA A 20 -6.11 -13.94 6.54
C ALA A 20 -5.47 -14.00 7.94
N THR A 21 -5.62 -12.92 8.73
CA THR A 21 -5.19 -12.89 10.14
C THR A 21 -5.86 -13.99 10.96
N TYR A 22 -7.17 -14.20 10.82
CA TYR A 22 -7.89 -15.26 11.52
C TYR A 22 -7.40 -16.68 11.17
N LEU A 23 -6.99 -16.88 9.92
CA LEU A 23 -6.46 -18.14 9.41
C LEU A 23 -4.96 -18.31 9.64
N ASN A 24 -4.30 -17.30 10.23
CA ASN A 24 -2.85 -17.26 10.46
C ASN A 24 -2.03 -17.46 9.17
N VAL A 25 -2.45 -16.77 8.10
CA VAL A 25 -1.79 -16.69 6.80
C VAL A 25 -1.70 -15.23 6.35
N SER A 26 -0.80 -14.91 5.43
CA SER A 26 -0.75 -13.59 4.79
C SER A 26 -1.95 -13.36 3.85
N GLU A 27 -2.24 -12.10 3.52
CA GLU A 27 -3.32 -11.77 2.57
C GLU A 27 -2.99 -12.24 1.15
N ALA A 28 -1.70 -12.26 0.78
CA ALA A 28 -1.22 -12.83 -0.46
C ALA A 28 -1.43 -14.34 -0.54
N GLU A 29 -1.13 -15.10 0.52
CA GLU A 29 -1.39 -16.55 0.57
C GLU A 29 -2.88 -16.86 0.49
N LEU A 30 -3.73 -16.09 1.18
CA LEU A 30 -5.17 -16.22 1.05
C LEU A 30 -5.64 -15.97 -0.39
N THR A 31 -5.04 -14.98 -1.06
CA THR A 31 -5.37 -14.65 -2.47
C THR A 31 -4.83 -15.70 -3.43
N HIS A 32 -3.64 -16.26 -3.17
CA HIS A 32 -3.04 -17.35 -3.92
C HIS A 32 -3.93 -18.60 -3.91
N ALA A 33 -4.48 -18.95 -2.75
CA ALA A 33 -5.40 -20.08 -2.59
C ALA A 33 -6.73 -19.91 -3.36
N ARG A 34 -7.04 -18.70 -3.83
CA ARG A 34 -8.25 -18.38 -4.60
C ARG A 34 -8.05 -18.50 -6.11
N VAL A 35 -6.81 -18.69 -6.57
CA VAL A 35 -6.52 -18.82 -8.00
C VAL A 35 -7.19 -20.08 -8.56
N GLY A 36 -7.92 -19.91 -9.67
CA GLY A 36 -8.76 -20.96 -10.25
C GLY A 36 -10.19 -21.01 -9.70
N HIS A 37 -10.52 -20.17 -8.72
CA HIS A 37 -11.88 -19.93 -8.27
C HIS A 37 -12.37 -18.56 -8.75
N ASP A 38 -11.99 -17.50 -8.04
CA ASP A 38 -12.39 -16.12 -8.31
C ASP A 38 -11.18 -15.17 -8.43
N ALA A 39 -9.97 -15.71 -8.39
CA ALA A 39 -8.72 -15.01 -8.63
C ALA A 39 -7.95 -15.61 -9.82
N LYS A 40 -7.13 -14.77 -10.45
CA LYS A 40 -6.15 -15.13 -11.49
C LYS A 40 -4.80 -14.55 -11.10
N ARG A 41 -3.72 -15.32 -11.28
CA ARG A 41 -2.35 -14.84 -11.10
C ARG A 41 -1.97 -13.96 -12.28
N LEU A 42 -1.39 -12.79 -12.02
CA LEU A 42 -0.77 -11.96 -13.04
C LEU A 42 0.76 -12.05 -12.95
N HIS A 43 1.44 -11.83 -14.07
CA HIS A 43 2.90 -11.77 -14.20
C HIS A 43 3.35 -10.52 -14.98
N GLY A 44 4.65 -10.26 -15.05
CA GLY A 44 5.24 -9.14 -15.80
C GLY A 44 5.86 -8.09 -14.88
N ASP A 45 6.53 -7.09 -15.46
CA ASP A 45 7.02 -5.95 -14.68
C ASP A 45 5.81 -5.16 -14.17
N VAL A 46 5.78 -4.90 -12.87
CA VAL A 46 4.75 -4.09 -12.22
C VAL A 46 4.60 -2.71 -12.87
N ARG A 47 5.70 -2.12 -13.35
CA ARG A 47 5.72 -0.84 -14.05
C ARG A 47 4.92 -0.89 -15.33
N ASP A 48 4.97 -2.01 -16.06
CA ASP A 48 4.22 -2.20 -17.30
C ASP A 48 2.73 -2.32 -17.02
N ILE A 49 2.34 -3.03 -15.95
CA ILE A 49 0.94 -3.14 -15.52
C ILE A 49 0.41 -1.78 -15.05
N LEU A 50 1.17 -1.05 -14.25
CA LEU A 50 0.80 0.29 -13.78
C LEU A 50 0.69 1.29 -14.95
N THR A 51 1.53 1.16 -15.97
CA THR A 51 1.44 1.95 -17.20
C THR A 51 0.19 1.58 -18.00
N ALA A 52 -0.10 0.28 -18.14
CA ALA A 52 -1.27 -0.21 -18.86
C ALA A 52 -2.60 0.22 -18.21
N LEU A 53 -2.62 0.42 -16.89
CA LEU A 53 -3.78 0.96 -16.17
C LEU A 53 -4.17 2.37 -16.64
N ALA A 54 -3.30 3.13 -17.31
CA ALA A 54 -3.70 4.41 -17.91
C ALA A 54 -4.81 4.26 -18.96
N THR A 55 -4.95 3.07 -19.57
CA THR A 55 -5.95 2.82 -20.63
C THR A 55 -7.34 2.52 -20.08
N VAL A 56 -7.46 2.15 -18.81
CA VAL A 56 -8.73 1.70 -18.22
C VAL A 56 -9.63 2.84 -17.74
N GLY A 57 -9.16 4.09 -17.79
CA GLY A 57 -9.92 5.25 -17.32
C GLY A 57 -10.02 5.32 -15.80
N GLU A 58 -11.17 5.78 -15.29
CA GLU A 58 -11.38 5.98 -13.85
C GLU A 58 -11.46 4.65 -13.10
N VAL A 59 -10.68 4.57 -12.03
CA VAL A 59 -10.66 3.46 -11.09
C VAL A 59 -10.62 3.98 -9.66
N LYS A 60 -10.83 3.09 -8.70
CA LYS A 60 -10.62 3.36 -7.28
C LYS A 60 -9.36 2.69 -6.79
N ALA A 61 -8.38 3.49 -6.43
CA ALA A 61 -7.14 3.06 -5.82
C ALA A 61 -7.30 2.97 -4.29
N ILE A 62 -6.84 1.88 -3.69
CA ILE A 62 -6.83 1.67 -2.25
C ILE A 62 -5.41 1.33 -1.80
N THR A 63 -4.88 2.15 -0.91
CA THR A 63 -3.60 1.93 -0.22
C THR A 63 -3.84 2.03 1.27
N ARG A 64 -3.23 1.16 2.06
CA ARG A 64 -3.47 1.13 3.51
C ARG A 64 -2.25 0.69 4.29
N ASN A 65 -2.32 0.91 5.59
CA ASN A 65 -1.50 0.20 6.58
C ASN A 65 -2.45 -0.44 7.63
N GLU A 66 -1.93 -0.79 8.80
CA GLU A 66 -2.73 -1.37 9.89
C GLU A 66 -3.82 -0.42 10.41
N ILE A 67 -3.51 0.87 10.49
CA ILE A 67 -4.30 1.86 11.25
C ILE A 67 -5.06 2.84 10.36
N ALA A 68 -4.74 2.92 9.07
CA ALA A 68 -5.34 3.84 8.13
C ALA A 68 -5.58 3.18 6.76
N VAL A 69 -6.71 3.54 6.15
CA VAL A 69 -7.08 3.16 4.77
C VAL A 69 -7.29 4.44 3.98
N HIS A 70 -6.67 4.52 2.81
CA HIS A 70 -6.81 5.63 1.89
C HIS A 70 -7.42 5.13 0.58
N GLU A 71 -8.63 5.58 0.28
CA GLU A 71 -9.33 5.31 -0.98
C GLU A 71 -9.35 6.58 -1.82
N HIS A 72 -8.97 6.49 -3.10
CA HIS A 72 -8.98 7.64 -4.00
C HIS A 72 -9.46 7.22 -5.39
N LEU A 73 -10.40 7.99 -5.96
CA LEU A 73 -10.85 7.82 -7.35
C LEU A 73 -9.91 8.57 -8.30
N GLY A 74 -9.62 8.02 -9.47
CA GLY A 74 -8.85 8.71 -10.49
C GLY A 74 -8.27 7.77 -11.53
N GLU A 75 -7.32 8.28 -12.31
CA GLU A 75 -6.72 7.59 -13.45
C GLU A 75 -5.22 7.39 -13.24
N TYR A 76 -4.66 6.33 -13.81
CA TYR A 76 -3.23 6.00 -13.73
C TYR A 76 -2.40 6.76 -14.78
N THR A 77 -2.65 8.06 -14.92
CA THR A 77 -1.95 8.95 -15.87
C THR A 77 -0.71 9.59 -15.27
N ASN A 78 0.15 10.19 -16.11
CA ASN A 78 1.37 10.89 -15.68
C ASN A 78 2.34 10.01 -14.87
N ALA A 79 2.43 8.73 -15.24
CA ALA A 79 3.39 7.79 -14.68
C ALA A 79 4.84 8.21 -15.02
N ARG A 80 5.70 8.21 -14.00
CA ARG A 80 7.14 8.41 -14.13
C ARG A 80 7.82 7.35 -13.28
N PHE A 81 8.48 6.40 -13.92
CA PHE A 81 9.15 5.29 -13.26
C PHE A 81 10.65 5.35 -13.50
N ASN A 82 11.42 5.01 -12.47
CA ASN A 82 12.84 4.71 -12.58
C ASN A 82 13.14 3.37 -11.86
N ASP A 83 14.41 3.00 -11.81
CA ASP A 83 14.83 1.72 -11.25
C ASP A 83 14.52 1.59 -9.75
N HIS A 84 14.58 2.68 -9.00
CA HIS A 84 14.46 2.69 -7.55
C HIS A 84 13.06 3.05 -7.03
N ALA A 85 12.37 3.94 -7.73
CA ALA A 85 11.09 4.50 -7.31
C ALA A 85 10.20 4.81 -8.52
N GLY A 86 8.91 4.90 -8.26
CA GLY A 86 7.92 5.32 -9.24
C GLY A 86 6.97 6.35 -8.66
N LEU A 87 6.36 7.14 -9.53
CA LEU A 87 5.29 8.03 -9.13
C LEU A 87 4.26 8.16 -10.24
N ILE A 88 3.01 8.28 -9.81
CA ILE A 88 1.89 8.76 -10.63
C ILE A 88 1.56 10.13 -10.05
N LEU A 89 1.74 11.19 -10.84
CA LEU A 89 1.65 12.57 -10.35
C LEU A 89 0.45 13.27 -10.93
N ASN A 90 -0.67 13.20 -10.21
CA ASN A 90 -1.87 13.96 -10.52
C ASN A 90 -2.29 14.75 -9.27
N PRO A 91 -1.75 15.98 -9.07
CA PRO A 91 -2.08 16.78 -7.90
C PRO A 91 -3.59 16.96 -7.75
N ARG A 92 -4.12 16.75 -6.53
CA ARG A 92 -5.57 16.75 -6.19
C ARG A 92 -6.40 15.62 -6.81
N ALA A 93 -5.76 14.70 -7.53
CA ALA A 93 -6.34 13.48 -8.03
C ALA A 93 -5.51 12.30 -7.54
N LEU A 94 -5.44 11.21 -8.31
CA LEU A 94 -4.66 10.05 -7.92
C LEU A 94 -3.15 10.36 -7.96
N ASP A 95 -2.56 10.55 -6.78
CA ASP A 95 -1.14 10.86 -6.59
C ASP A 95 -0.47 9.78 -5.75
N LEU A 96 0.44 9.02 -6.36
CA LEU A 96 1.05 7.83 -5.76
C LEU A 96 2.58 7.91 -5.80
N ARG A 97 3.22 7.33 -4.78
CA ARG A 97 4.67 7.08 -4.72
C ARG A 97 4.88 5.58 -4.52
N PHE A 98 5.73 4.99 -5.33
CA PHE A 98 5.99 3.56 -5.38
C PHE A 98 7.45 3.25 -5.08
N PHE A 99 7.67 2.15 -4.35
CA PHE A 99 8.99 1.57 -4.08
C PHE A 99 8.99 0.13 -4.58
N PHE A 100 9.40 -0.07 -5.83
CA PHE A 100 9.17 -1.33 -6.54
C PHE A 100 9.95 -2.53 -5.99
N SER A 101 11.04 -2.30 -5.24
CA SER A 101 11.84 -3.37 -4.61
C SER A 101 11.06 -4.26 -3.64
N HIS A 102 9.91 -3.81 -3.16
CA HIS A 102 9.06 -4.56 -2.24
C HIS A 102 7.95 -5.34 -2.93
N TRP A 103 7.68 -5.11 -4.23
CA TRP A 103 6.54 -5.69 -4.92
C TRP A 103 6.87 -7.12 -5.36
N ALA A 104 6.02 -8.08 -5.03
CA ALA A 104 6.33 -9.50 -5.21
C ALA A 104 5.29 -10.27 -6.02
N SER A 105 4.00 -10.04 -5.77
CA SER A 105 2.94 -10.80 -6.43
C SER A 105 1.72 -9.95 -6.75
N ILE A 106 1.03 -10.34 -7.82
CA ILE A 106 -0.05 -9.56 -8.45
C ILE A 106 -1.17 -10.52 -8.82
N PHE A 107 -2.40 -10.18 -8.46
CA PHE A 107 -3.57 -11.00 -8.73
C PHE A 107 -4.72 -10.14 -9.25
N ALA A 108 -5.48 -10.68 -10.20
CA ALA A 108 -6.76 -10.13 -10.63
C ALA A 108 -7.88 -10.93 -9.96
N LEU A 109 -8.86 -10.25 -9.35
CA LEU A 109 -9.99 -10.88 -8.68
C LEU A 109 -11.30 -10.43 -9.31
N THR A 110 -12.27 -11.34 -9.35
CA THR A 110 -13.67 -11.09 -9.70
C THR A 110 -14.55 -11.67 -8.60
N GLU A 111 -14.96 -10.82 -7.66
CA GLU A 111 -15.63 -11.24 -6.42
C GLU A 111 -17.13 -10.93 -6.49
N GLU A 112 -17.97 -11.93 -6.22
CA GLU A 112 -19.40 -11.69 -5.98
C GLU A 112 -19.60 -11.15 -4.56
N THR A 113 -20.20 -9.97 -4.46
CA THR A 113 -20.53 -9.35 -3.17
C THR A 113 -22.04 -9.11 -3.07
N ALA A 114 -22.52 -8.81 -1.85
CA ALA A 114 -23.91 -8.39 -1.65
C ALA A 114 -24.30 -7.12 -2.43
N ARG A 115 -23.32 -6.36 -2.94
CA ARG A 115 -23.51 -5.13 -3.74
C ARG A 115 -23.24 -5.36 -5.24
N GLY A 116 -23.11 -6.61 -5.68
CA GLY A 116 -22.76 -6.97 -7.06
C GLY A 116 -21.32 -7.47 -7.21
N ILE A 117 -20.95 -7.73 -8.46
CA ILE A 117 -19.62 -8.21 -8.85
C ILE A 117 -18.61 -7.08 -8.70
N ARG A 118 -17.42 -7.38 -8.18
CA ARG A 118 -16.30 -6.44 -8.09
C ARG A 118 -15.08 -7.01 -8.80
N HIS A 119 -14.50 -6.21 -9.68
CA HIS A 119 -13.22 -6.54 -10.30
C HIS A 119 -12.10 -5.71 -9.66
N SER A 120 -10.97 -6.36 -9.37
CA SER A 120 -9.79 -5.68 -8.86
C SER A 120 -8.47 -6.29 -9.31
N ILE A 121 -7.42 -5.49 -9.32
CA ILE A 121 -6.02 -5.94 -9.37
C ILE A 121 -5.40 -5.62 -8.00
N GLN A 122 -4.77 -6.61 -7.38
CA GLN A 122 -4.21 -6.51 -6.03
C GLN A 122 -2.74 -6.87 -6.05
N PHE A 123 -1.93 -6.02 -5.43
CA PHE A 123 -0.48 -6.13 -5.38
C PHE A 123 -0.04 -6.39 -3.93
N PHE A 124 0.91 -7.31 -3.77
CA PHE A 124 1.41 -7.76 -2.48
C PHE A 124 2.93 -7.74 -2.43
N ASP A 125 3.46 -7.55 -1.23
CA ASP A 125 4.90 -7.54 -0.98
C ASP A 125 5.51 -8.94 -0.73
N LEU A 126 6.83 -8.96 -0.49
CA LEU A 126 7.61 -10.17 -0.17
C LEU A 126 7.22 -10.82 1.18
N HIS A 127 6.46 -10.12 2.01
CA HIS A 127 5.93 -10.59 3.29
C HIS A 127 4.49 -11.07 3.17
N GLY A 128 3.87 -10.89 2.00
CA GLY A 128 2.49 -11.25 1.71
C GLY A 128 1.47 -10.20 2.17
N ASP A 129 1.92 -9.01 2.55
CA ASP A 129 1.07 -7.90 2.92
C ASP A 129 0.58 -7.13 1.68
N SER A 130 -0.64 -6.59 1.74
CA SER A 130 -1.21 -5.82 0.64
C SER A 130 -0.52 -4.45 0.51
N LEU A 131 0.11 -4.20 -0.64
CA LEU A 131 0.71 -2.92 -0.98
C LEU A 131 -0.32 -1.95 -1.56
N HIS A 132 -1.09 -2.42 -2.52
CA HIS A 132 -1.98 -1.58 -3.32
C HIS A 132 -3.10 -2.40 -3.96
N LYS A 133 -4.28 -1.81 -4.12
CA LYS A 133 -5.41 -2.42 -4.82
C LYS A 133 -6.06 -1.42 -5.76
N VAL A 134 -6.43 -1.89 -6.95
CA VAL A 134 -7.11 -1.11 -7.99
C VAL A 134 -8.45 -1.77 -8.22
N TYR A 135 -9.52 -1.06 -7.94
CA TYR A 135 -10.88 -1.52 -8.16
C TYR A 135 -11.49 -0.80 -9.35
N THR A 136 -12.21 -1.56 -10.16
CA THR A 136 -13.10 -0.99 -11.18
C THR A 136 -14.20 -0.14 -10.56
N THR A 137 -14.71 0.80 -11.34
CA THR A 137 -15.85 1.66 -11.07
C THR A 137 -16.85 1.54 -12.23
N ASP A 138 -18.00 2.20 -12.12
CA ASP A 138 -18.96 2.29 -13.22
C ASP A 138 -18.41 3.04 -14.45
N ASN A 139 -17.33 3.82 -14.26
CA ASN A 139 -16.67 4.61 -15.30
C ASN A 139 -15.41 3.91 -15.86
N THR A 140 -15.06 2.71 -15.40
CA THR A 140 -13.92 1.98 -15.93
C THR A 140 -14.21 1.45 -17.34
N HIS A 141 -13.27 1.64 -18.27
CA HIS A 141 -13.33 1.06 -19.60
C HIS A 141 -13.10 -0.46 -19.54
N MET A 142 -14.19 -1.22 -19.42
CA MET A 142 -14.12 -2.67 -19.16
C MET A 142 -13.44 -3.48 -20.29
N ASP A 143 -13.52 -3.04 -21.54
CA ASP A 143 -12.81 -3.71 -22.65
C ASP A 143 -11.29 -3.59 -22.50
N ALA A 144 -10.80 -2.39 -22.12
CA ALA A 144 -9.39 -2.15 -21.83
C ALA A 144 -8.95 -2.91 -20.56
N TRP A 145 -9.80 -2.93 -19.52
CA TRP A 145 -9.56 -3.70 -18.31
C TRP A 145 -9.37 -5.19 -18.63
N ASN A 146 -10.29 -5.80 -19.36
CA ASN A 146 -10.22 -7.22 -19.73
C ASN A 146 -8.99 -7.52 -20.59
N THR A 147 -8.68 -6.65 -21.56
CA THR A 147 -7.48 -6.77 -22.38
C THR A 147 -6.20 -6.73 -21.53
N LEU A 148 -6.13 -5.83 -20.54
CA LEU A 148 -5.01 -5.75 -19.60
C LEU A 148 -4.88 -7.05 -18.79
N ILE A 149 -5.98 -7.57 -18.24
CA ILE A 149 -5.96 -8.83 -17.49
C ILE A 149 -5.46 -9.98 -18.37
N ASP A 150 -5.96 -10.12 -19.59
CA ASP A 150 -5.58 -11.19 -20.51
C ASP A 150 -4.11 -11.09 -20.95
N THR A 151 -3.59 -9.85 -21.12
CA THR A 151 -2.19 -9.59 -21.49
C THR A 151 -1.21 -10.05 -20.42
N TYR A 152 -1.53 -9.81 -19.15
CA TYR A 152 -0.63 -10.13 -18.03
C TYR A 152 -1.01 -11.42 -17.30
N LEU A 153 -1.97 -12.19 -17.82
CA LEU A 153 -2.41 -13.44 -17.22
C LEU A 153 -1.26 -14.45 -17.18
N SER A 154 -0.93 -14.91 -15.98
CA SER A 154 0.04 -15.98 -15.80
C SER A 154 -0.60 -17.33 -16.11
N PRO A 155 0.05 -18.20 -16.92
CA PRO A 155 -0.42 -19.58 -17.12
C PRO A 155 -0.22 -20.45 -15.88
N GLU A 156 0.68 -20.04 -14.98
CA GLU A 156 1.04 -20.77 -13.77
C GLU A 156 0.68 -19.98 -12.51
N ASN A 157 0.57 -20.69 -11.38
CA ASN A 157 0.46 -20.08 -10.07
C ASN A 157 1.52 -20.68 -9.12
N PRO A 158 2.81 -20.32 -9.29
CA PRO A 158 3.87 -20.85 -8.45
C PRO A 158 3.64 -20.47 -6.98
N VAL A 159 4.17 -21.29 -6.08
CA VAL A 159 4.15 -21.06 -4.63
C VAL A 159 4.76 -19.68 -4.32
N LEU A 160 4.16 -18.95 -3.37
CA LEU A 160 4.70 -17.67 -2.93
C LEU A 160 5.87 -17.89 -1.97
N GLU A 161 7.00 -17.24 -2.25
CA GLU A 161 8.15 -17.21 -1.35
C GLU A 161 7.96 -16.09 -0.32
N ILE A 162 7.19 -16.38 0.73
CA ILE A 162 6.94 -15.41 1.81
C ILE A 162 8.14 -15.36 2.75
N THR A 163 8.69 -14.16 2.92
CA THR A 163 9.77 -13.89 3.88
C THR A 163 9.20 -13.15 5.09
N PRO A 164 9.53 -13.53 6.33
CA PRO A 164 9.12 -12.74 7.48
C PRO A 164 9.77 -11.35 7.47
N ALA A 165 8.99 -10.30 7.75
CA ALA A 165 9.54 -8.97 7.93
C ALA A 165 10.52 -8.95 9.13
N LYS A 166 11.71 -8.39 8.93
CA LYS A 166 12.68 -8.23 10.01
C LYS A 166 12.19 -7.14 10.95
N SER A 167 11.99 -7.49 12.23
CA SER A 167 11.65 -6.50 13.26
C SER A 167 12.75 -5.44 13.37
N PHE A 168 12.34 -4.17 13.38
CA PHE A 168 13.23 -3.08 13.71
C PHE A 168 13.64 -3.17 15.20
N THR A 169 14.89 -2.84 15.52
CA THR A 169 15.40 -2.82 16.89
C THR A 169 15.76 -1.39 17.28
N ASP A 170 15.06 -0.85 18.28
CA ASP A 170 15.28 0.51 18.77
C ASP A 170 16.53 0.59 19.67
N ALA A 171 17.70 0.78 19.08
CA ALA A 171 18.91 1.11 19.83
C ALA A 171 18.82 2.55 20.42
N PRO A 172 19.29 2.80 21.66
CA PRO A 172 19.33 4.15 22.21
C PRO A 172 20.17 5.11 21.35
N VAL A 173 19.67 6.32 21.10
CA VAL A 173 20.40 7.37 20.38
C VAL A 173 21.39 8.05 21.34
N THR A 174 22.67 8.08 20.99
CA THR A 174 23.70 8.75 21.81
C THR A 174 23.64 10.27 21.64
N THR A 175 24.16 11.03 22.60
CA THR A 175 24.24 12.50 22.50
C THR A 175 25.01 12.97 21.27
N ALA A 176 26.11 12.29 20.92
CA ALA A 176 26.89 12.61 19.72
C ALA A 176 26.08 12.38 18.44
N LEU A 177 25.34 11.27 18.37
CA LEU A 177 24.47 10.97 17.24
C LEU A 177 23.31 11.97 17.15
N ALA A 178 22.70 12.35 18.27
CA ALA A 178 21.67 13.39 18.34
C ALA A 178 22.14 14.74 17.78
N GLN A 179 23.34 15.20 18.17
CA GLN A 179 23.93 16.43 17.65
C GLN A 179 24.21 16.35 16.14
N GLN A 180 24.74 15.22 15.68
CA GLN A 180 24.96 14.97 14.25
C GLN A 180 23.64 14.98 13.45
N LEU A 181 22.62 14.27 13.96
CA LEU A 181 21.29 14.21 13.34
C LEU A 181 20.67 15.60 13.19
N GLU A 182 20.76 16.42 14.23
CA GLU A 182 20.23 17.77 14.21
C GLU A 182 20.93 18.63 13.14
N GLN A 183 22.27 18.58 13.07
CA GLN A 183 23.02 19.30 12.05
C GLN A 183 22.67 18.82 10.63
N GLN A 184 22.57 17.50 10.43
CA GLN A 184 22.18 16.91 9.15
C GLN A 184 20.77 17.34 8.75
N TRP A 185 19.81 17.30 9.68
CA TRP A 185 18.43 17.72 9.42
C TRP A 185 18.37 19.20 9.04
N ARG A 186 18.98 20.10 9.82
CA ARG A 186 18.98 21.55 9.53
C ARG A 186 19.66 21.90 8.21
N SER A 187 20.57 21.06 7.74
CA SER A 187 21.27 21.24 6.46
C SER A 187 20.51 20.67 5.25
N MET A 188 19.37 20.01 5.48
CA MET A 188 18.57 19.47 4.39
C MET A 188 18.02 20.60 3.51
N THR A 189 18.09 20.38 2.20
CA THR A 189 17.50 21.27 1.19
C THR A 189 16.25 20.70 0.55
N ASP A 190 15.97 19.41 0.79
CA ASP A 190 14.83 18.69 0.24
C ASP A 190 14.37 17.60 1.21
N VAL A 191 13.04 17.47 1.40
CA VAL A 191 12.45 16.52 2.38
C VAL A 191 12.75 15.05 2.08
N HIS A 192 13.03 14.69 0.82
CA HIS A 192 13.37 13.33 0.42
C HIS A 192 14.77 12.91 0.92
N GLN A 193 15.62 13.86 1.33
CA GLN A 193 16.91 13.58 1.98
C GLN A 193 16.74 12.94 3.37
N PHE A 194 15.60 13.18 4.03
CA PHE A 194 15.36 12.67 5.40
C PHE A 194 15.40 11.14 5.46
N PHE A 195 14.87 10.46 4.44
CA PHE A 195 14.91 9.00 4.39
C PHE A 195 16.34 8.46 4.38
N LYS A 196 17.24 9.11 3.63
CA LYS A 196 18.66 8.74 3.58
C LYS A 196 19.35 8.93 4.93
N ILE A 197 19.08 10.05 5.61
CA ILE A 197 19.59 10.32 6.96
C ILE A 197 19.18 9.21 7.94
N LEU A 198 17.92 8.78 7.91
CA LEU A 198 17.44 7.69 8.78
C LEU A 198 18.14 6.36 8.47
N GLN A 199 18.28 6.04 7.18
CA GLN A 199 18.89 4.77 6.73
C GLN A 199 20.38 4.70 7.10
N GLU A 200 21.15 5.76 6.85
CA GLU A 200 22.59 5.83 7.14
C GLU A 200 22.90 5.69 8.63
N ASN A 201 22.00 6.19 9.48
CA ASN A 201 22.15 6.13 10.94
C ASN A 201 21.39 4.95 11.57
N ASN A 202 20.70 4.11 10.77
CA ASN A 202 19.85 3.00 11.23
C ASN A 202 18.82 3.43 12.30
N LEU A 203 18.04 4.47 12.00
CA LEU A 203 17.05 5.04 12.91
C LEU A 203 15.63 4.92 12.39
N SER A 204 14.70 4.68 13.30
CA SER A 204 13.29 4.95 13.07
C SER A 204 13.02 6.45 13.07
N ARG A 205 11.91 6.87 12.43
CA ARG A 205 11.44 8.26 12.47
C ARG A 205 11.26 8.76 13.91
N GLN A 206 10.68 7.92 14.78
CA GLN A 206 10.41 8.29 16.16
C GLN A 206 11.70 8.44 17.00
N GLN A 207 12.73 7.63 16.75
CA GLN A 207 14.05 7.83 17.38
C GLN A 207 14.65 9.17 16.96
N ALA A 208 14.62 9.49 15.66
CA ALA A 208 15.12 10.77 15.17
C ALA A 208 14.35 11.96 15.77
N PHE A 209 13.02 11.89 15.81
CA PHE A 209 12.17 12.96 16.38
C PHE A 209 12.45 13.21 17.86
N LYS A 210 12.67 12.15 18.65
CA LYS A 210 13.00 12.27 20.08
C LYS A 210 14.42 12.75 20.34
N ALA A 211 15.30 12.68 19.35
CA ALA A 211 16.73 13.01 19.51
C ALA A 211 17.04 14.47 19.20
N VAL A 212 16.23 15.13 18.37
CA VAL A 212 16.43 16.52 17.96
C VAL A 212 15.70 17.48 18.88
N SER A 213 16.04 18.76 18.79
CA SER A 213 15.36 19.86 19.50
C SER A 213 13.90 20.04 19.09
N ASP A 214 13.09 20.54 20.03
CA ASP A 214 11.64 20.72 19.88
C ASP A 214 11.24 21.67 18.75
N ASP A 215 12.11 22.58 18.30
CA ASP A 215 11.82 23.45 17.15
C ASP A 215 11.83 22.69 15.82
N LEU A 216 12.48 21.52 15.75
CA LEU A 216 12.43 20.62 14.61
C LEU A 216 11.31 19.58 14.73
N ALA A 217 11.16 18.98 15.91
CA ALA A 217 10.14 17.99 16.17
C ALA A 217 9.71 18.02 17.64
N TYR A 218 8.42 18.26 17.88
CA TYR A 218 7.85 18.20 19.22
C TYR A 218 6.59 17.34 19.22
N GLN A 219 6.34 16.67 20.34
CA GLN A 219 5.15 15.84 20.50
C GLN A 219 3.92 16.70 20.78
N VAL A 220 2.82 16.39 20.10
CA VAL A 220 1.49 16.95 20.35
C VAL A 220 0.54 15.89 20.89
N ASP A 221 -0.60 16.32 21.41
CA ASP A 221 -1.65 15.41 21.87
C ASP A 221 -2.20 14.55 20.71
N ASN A 222 -2.56 13.30 21.01
CA ASN A 222 -3.07 12.37 20.00
C ASN A 222 -4.39 12.84 19.36
N SER A 223 -5.13 13.77 19.98
CA SER A 223 -6.31 14.40 19.40
C SER A 223 -5.99 15.46 18.32
N ALA A 224 -4.74 15.89 18.18
CA ALA A 224 -4.34 16.95 17.26
C ALA A 224 -4.76 16.68 15.80
N LEU A 225 -4.67 15.42 15.32
CA LEU A 225 -5.10 15.06 13.97
C LEU A 225 -6.60 15.33 13.76
N LYS A 226 -7.45 14.93 14.71
CA LYS A 226 -8.90 15.16 14.64
C LYS A 226 -9.21 16.65 14.63
N THR A 227 -8.56 17.41 15.51
CA THR A 227 -8.70 18.86 15.60
C THR A 227 -8.29 19.54 14.31
N LEU A 228 -7.13 19.18 13.74
CA LEU A 228 -6.61 19.77 12.50
C LEU A 228 -7.55 19.52 11.32
N LEU A 229 -8.08 18.30 11.17
CA LEU A 229 -9.05 17.98 10.10
C LEU A 229 -10.36 18.77 10.24
N ALA A 230 -10.84 18.96 11.47
CA ALA A 230 -12.03 19.77 11.73
C ALA A 230 -11.80 21.24 11.33
N LEU A 231 -10.68 21.83 11.75
CA LEU A 231 -10.31 23.20 11.41
C LEU A 231 -10.10 23.39 9.90
N ALA A 232 -9.40 22.46 9.25
CA ALA A 232 -9.18 22.49 7.81
C ALA A 232 -10.49 22.49 7.02
N LYS A 233 -11.52 21.78 7.49
CA LYS A 233 -12.86 21.81 6.90
C LYS A 233 -13.57 23.16 7.08
N GLU A 234 -13.39 23.80 8.23
CA GLU A 234 -14.05 25.08 8.54
C GLU A 234 -13.53 26.23 7.69
N VAL A 235 -12.22 26.27 7.41
CA VAL A 235 -11.56 27.34 6.63
C VAL A 235 -11.74 27.21 5.10
N GLN A 236 -12.43 26.17 4.63
CA GLN A 236 -12.77 25.99 3.20
C GLN A 236 -14.10 26.68 2.81
N LYS A 237 -14.78 27.34 3.77
CA LYS A 237 -15.92 28.22 3.51
C LYS A 237 -15.45 29.59 3.07
#